data_AF-A0A058ZJ95-F1
#
_entry.id   AF-A0A058ZJ95-F1
#
_cell.length_a   1.000
_cell.length_b   1.000
_cell.length_c   1.000
_cell.angle_alpha   90.00
_cell.angle_beta   90.00
_cell.angle_gamma   90.00
#
_symmetry.space_group_name_H-M   'P 1'
#
loop_
_entity.id
_entity.type
_entity.pdbx_description
1 polymer ?
#
loop_
_entity_poly.entity_id
_entity_poly.type
_entity_poly.pdbx_seq_one_letter_code
_entity_poly.pdbx_strand_id
1 'polypeptide(L)'
;MLDTYKMRDHDMPKEMRVLLETYPREAWDAHPGFKEKTRHWLAAHSAFRQIAEQVRLDTEAVINKDIALDSYAGRLSYFGGNLVGSLHGHHGWEDHSYFPELSAADPRFDAGLELLEQDHADLDQVLDDITRKANRVIKLSTLDETQAMEEVGAVLPAAEAIEAFLERHLADEEELAVPIILHHRLRG
;
A
#
# COMPACT_ATOMS: atom_id res chain seq x y z
N MET A 1 8.86 16.20 -1.57
CA MET A 1 7.87 16.35 -0.48
C MET A 1 7.70 15.02 0.26
N LEU A 2 8.80 14.41 0.72
CA LEU A 2 8.77 13.18 1.54
C LEU A 2 9.36 13.40 2.95
N ASP A 3 9.91 14.58 3.23
CA ASP A 3 10.63 14.89 4.49
C ASP A 3 9.73 14.90 5.75
N THR A 4 8.40 14.77 5.59
CA THR A 4 7.45 14.76 6.70
C THR A 4 7.43 13.43 7.45
N TYR A 5 7.69 12.32 6.75
CA TYR A 5 7.64 10.97 7.31
C TYR A 5 9.03 10.34 7.24
N LYS A 6 9.45 9.65 8.30
CA LYS A 6 10.70 8.88 8.30
C LYS A 6 10.41 7.53 7.67
N MET A 7 10.76 7.38 6.40
CA MET A 7 10.54 6.16 5.63
C MET A 7 11.83 5.87 4.86
N ARG A 8 12.13 4.60 4.57
CA ARG A 8 13.26 4.29 3.67
C ARG A 8 12.99 4.86 2.27
N ASP A 9 14.06 5.30 1.63
CA ASP A 9 14.07 5.91 0.30
C ASP A 9 14.82 5.08 -0.76
N HIS A 10 15.24 3.86 -0.40
CA HIS A 10 15.89 2.91 -1.28
C HIS A 10 15.06 1.64 -1.43
N ASP A 11 15.20 0.95 -2.56
CA ASP A 11 14.58 -0.36 -2.81
C ASP A 11 15.20 -1.46 -1.95
N MET A 12 14.57 -2.64 -1.94
CA MET A 12 15.14 -3.83 -1.31
C MET A 12 16.46 -4.23 -2.00
N PRO A 13 17.54 -4.48 -1.23
CA PRO A 13 18.80 -4.98 -1.76
C PRO A 13 18.61 -6.21 -2.65
N LYS A 14 19.37 -6.30 -3.75
CA LYS A 14 19.25 -7.42 -4.70
C LYS A 14 19.60 -8.76 -4.06
N GLU A 15 20.48 -8.74 -3.07
CA GLU A 15 20.93 -9.88 -2.30
C GLU A 15 19.80 -10.54 -1.50
N MET A 16 18.72 -9.81 -1.19
CA MET A 16 17.53 -10.35 -0.53
C MET A 16 16.56 -11.01 -1.53
N ARG A 17 16.64 -10.67 -2.82
CA ARG A 17 15.78 -11.18 -3.91
C ARG A 17 16.35 -12.42 -4.60
N VAL A 18 16.93 -13.36 -3.83
CA VAL A 18 17.76 -14.47 -4.31
C VAL A 18 17.07 -15.37 -5.35
N LEU A 19 15.76 -15.54 -5.25
CA LEU A 19 15.00 -16.44 -6.13
C LEU A 19 14.42 -15.74 -7.37
N LEU A 20 14.52 -14.41 -7.46
CA LEU A 20 13.91 -13.65 -8.55
C LEU A 20 14.56 -13.96 -9.91
N GLU A 21 15.87 -14.21 -9.93
CA GLU A 21 16.57 -14.64 -11.17
C GLU A 21 16.09 -16.01 -11.67
N THR A 22 15.70 -16.90 -10.75
CA THR A 22 15.19 -18.24 -11.09
C THR A 22 13.70 -18.21 -11.46
N TYR A 23 12.94 -17.34 -10.81
CA TYR A 23 11.51 -17.15 -11.03
C TYR A 23 11.23 -15.68 -11.39
N PRO A 24 11.57 -15.25 -12.62
CA PRO A 24 11.35 -13.88 -13.05
C PRO A 24 9.86 -13.55 -13.11
N ARG A 25 9.51 -12.29 -12.85
CA ARG A 25 8.13 -11.81 -12.71
C ARG A 25 7.27 -12.13 -13.93
N GLU A 26 7.84 -12.04 -15.13
CA GLU A 26 7.18 -12.30 -16.41
C GLU A 26 6.77 -13.77 -16.58
N ALA A 27 7.37 -14.69 -15.81
CA ALA A 27 7.10 -16.12 -15.89
C ALA A 27 6.11 -16.61 -14.81
N TRP A 28 5.71 -15.76 -13.86
CA TRP A 28 4.90 -16.19 -12.71
C TRP A 28 3.56 -16.80 -13.11
N ASP A 29 2.79 -16.14 -13.99
CA ASP A 29 1.43 -16.60 -14.32
C ASP A 29 1.39 -17.96 -15.02
N ALA A 30 2.42 -18.27 -15.82
CA ALA A 30 2.57 -19.55 -16.48
C ALA A 30 3.07 -20.67 -15.55
N HIS A 31 3.56 -20.33 -14.35
CA HIS A 31 4.17 -21.31 -13.47
C HIS A 31 3.10 -22.20 -12.79
N PRO A 32 3.24 -23.54 -12.80
CA PRO A 32 2.24 -24.44 -12.20
C PRO A 32 1.96 -24.23 -10.71
N GLY A 33 2.88 -23.59 -10.00
CA GLY A 33 2.77 -23.25 -8.57
C GLY A 33 2.06 -21.93 -8.31
N PHE A 34 1.75 -21.16 -9.34
CA PHE A 34 1.02 -19.91 -9.23
C PHE A 34 -0.48 -20.22 -9.15
N LYS A 35 -0.99 -20.30 -7.92
CA LYS A 35 -2.37 -20.71 -7.60
C LYS A 35 -3.28 -19.51 -7.35
N GLU A 36 -4.57 -19.77 -7.23
CA GLU A 36 -5.62 -18.75 -7.06
C GLU A 36 -5.37 -17.85 -5.83
N LYS A 37 -4.92 -18.43 -4.71
CA LYS A 37 -4.60 -17.67 -3.49
C LYS A 37 -3.50 -16.61 -3.74
N THR A 38 -2.46 -16.93 -4.50
CA THR A 38 -1.41 -15.96 -4.87
C THR A 38 -1.94 -14.90 -5.84
N ARG A 39 -2.81 -15.28 -6.79
CA ARG A 39 -3.47 -14.31 -7.69
C ARG A 39 -4.34 -13.33 -6.92
N HIS A 40 -5.12 -13.79 -5.95
CA HIS A 40 -5.97 -12.93 -5.13
C HIS A 40 -5.15 -11.96 -4.27
N TRP A 41 -4.04 -12.43 -3.72
CA TRP A 41 -3.11 -11.59 -2.98
C TRP A 41 -2.51 -10.47 -3.86
N LEU A 42 -2.00 -10.82 -5.05
CA LEU A 42 -1.52 -9.81 -6.03
C LEU A 42 -2.63 -8.87 -6.54
N ALA A 43 -3.87 -9.37 -6.62
CA ALA A 43 -5.01 -8.54 -6.99
C ALA A 43 -5.33 -7.49 -5.91
N ALA A 44 -5.18 -7.83 -4.62
CA ALA A 44 -5.29 -6.86 -3.53
C ALA A 44 -4.22 -5.76 -3.67
N HIS A 45 -2.97 -6.14 -3.93
CA HIS A 45 -1.87 -5.18 -4.15
C HIS A 45 -2.15 -4.24 -5.33
N SER A 46 -2.68 -4.78 -6.42
CA SER A 46 -3.07 -3.98 -7.58
C SER A 46 -4.20 -3.01 -7.25
N ALA A 47 -5.16 -3.43 -6.42
CA ALA A 47 -6.25 -2.57 -5.96
C ALA A 47 -5.74 -1.45 -5.03
N PHE A 48 -4.81 -1.72 -4.12
CA PHE A 48 -4.23 -0.70 -3.25
C PHE A 48 -3.55 0.42 -4.04
N ARG A 49 -2.74 0.07 -5.04
CA ARG A 49 -2.12 1.06 -5.94
C ARG A 49 -3.17 1.94 -6.61
N GLN A 50 -4.20 1.34 -7.20
CA GLN A 50 -5.27 2.08 -7.88
C GLN A 50 -6.07 2.99 -6.94
N ILE A 51 -6.39 2.52 -5.73
CA ILE A 51 -7.16 3.31 -4.77
C ILE A 51 -6.30 4.45 -4.21
N ALA A 52 -5.01 4.22 -3.92
CA ALA A 52 -4.10 5.26 -3.47
C ALA A 52 -3.93 6.38 -4.52
N GLU A 53 -3.69 6.00 -5.78
CA GLU A 53 -3.67 6.93 -6.90
C GLU A 53 -4.99 7.71 -7.00
N GLN A 54 -6.13 7.03 -6.88
CA GLN A 54 -7.45 7.69 -6.95
C GLN A 54 -7.66 8.72 -5.84
N VAL A 55 -7.20 8.43 -4.61
CA VAL A 55 -7.26 9.38 -3.48
C VAL A 55 -6.39 10.60 -3.77
N ARG A 56 -5.16 10.42 -4.27
CA ARG A 56 -4.30 11.55 -4.67
C ARG A 56 -4.96 12.38 -5.77
N LEU A 57 -5.38 11.75 -6.86
CA LEU A 57 -6.01 12.42 -8.01
C LEU A 57 -7.27 13.19 -7.62
N ASP A 58 -8.11 12.63 -6.75
CA ASP A 58 -9.30 13.33 -6.26
C ASP A 58 -8.93 14.56 -5.41
N THR A 59 -7.87 14.46 -4.62
CA THR A 59 -7.35 15.58 -3.82
C THR A 59 -6.81 16.70 -4.70
N GLU A 60 -6.08 16.36 -5.77
CA GLU A 60 -5.62 17.33 -6.76
C GLU A 60 -6.79 17.99 -7.50
N ALA A 61 -7.78 17.19 -7.93
CA ALA A 61 -8.93 17.67 -8.67
C ALA A 61 -9.75 18.71 -7.87
N VAL A 62 -9.93 18.49 -6.55
CA VAL A 62 -10.63 19.48 -5.72
C VAL A 62 -9.80 20.75 -5.51
N ILE A 63 -8.48 20.65 -5.37
CA ILE A 63 -7.56 21.80 -5.27
C ILE A 63 -7.61 22.63 -6.56
N ASN A 64 -7.63 21.96 -7.71
CA ASN A 64 -7.73 22.57 -9.03
C ASN A 64 -9.13 23.07 -9.38
N LYS A 65 -10.13 22.78 -8.52
CA LYS A 65 -11.56 23.11 -8.69
C LYS A 65 -12.22 22.38 -9.87
N ASP A 66 -11.68 21.23 -10.26
CA ASP A 66 -12.26 20.34 -11.27
C ASP A 66 -13.45 19.53 -10.71
N ILE A 67 -13.47 19.31 -9.39
CA ILE A 67 -14.61 18.74 -8.67
C ILE A 67 -15.00 19.62 -7.48
N ALA A 68 -16.29 19.59 -7.12
CA ALA A 68 -16.80 20.32 -5.96
C ALA A 68 -16.39 19.64 -4.64
N LEU A 69 -16.27 20.46 -3.58
CA LEU A 69 -15.83 19.99 -2.25
C LEU A 69 -16.77 18.92 -1.66
N ASP A 70 -18.07 19.02 -1.88
CA ASP A 70 -19.05 18.03 -1.42
C ASP A 70 -18.84 16.65 -2.07
N SER A 71 -18.59 16.67 -3.38
CA SER A 71 -18.30 15.50 -4.19
C SER A 71 -16.96 14.87 -3.77
N TYR A 72 -15.95 15.70 -3.53
CA TYR A 72 -14.66 15.26 -2.99
C TYR A 72 -14.81 14.63 -1.60
N ALA A 73 -15.53 15.27 -0.67
CA ALA A 73 -15.71 14.74 0.67
C ALA A 73 -16.39 13.36 0.67
N GLY A 74 -17.38 13.14 -0.20
CA GLY A 74 -18.01 11.83 -0.38
C GLY A 74 -17.04 10.78 -0.93
N ARG A 75 -16.25 11.13 -1.94
CA ARG A 75 -15.23 10.25 -2.55
C ARG A 75 -14.10 9.92 -1.57
N LEU A 76 -13.62 10.91 -0.84
CA LEU A 76 -12.59 10.76 0.20
C LEU A 76 -13.07 9.82 1.31
N SER A 77 -14.33 9.95 1.74
CA SER A 77 -14.91 9.03 2.72
C SER A 77 -14.96 7.59 2.21
N TYR A 78 -15.28 7.39 0.92
CA TYR A 78 -15.41 6.06 0.33
C TYR A 78 -14.05 5.43 0.03
N PHE A 79 -13.23 6.07 -0.82
CA PHE A 79 -11.95 5.54 -1.25
C PHE A 79 -10.91 5.58 -0.12
N GLY A 80 -10.82 6.68 0.63
CA GLY A 80 -9.89 6.79 1.76
C GLY A 80 -10.22 5.80 2.87
N GLY A 81 -11.50 5.66 3.22
CA GLY A 81 -11.95 4.68 4.20
C GLY A 81 -11.69 3.23 3.77
N ASN A 82 -11.91 2.92 2.48
CA ASN A 82 -11.60 1.61 1.91
C ASN A 82 -10.09 1.32 1.94
N LEU A 83 -9.26 2.26 1.49
CA LEU A 83 -7.81 2.10 1.46
C LEU A 83 -7.25 1.75 2.85
N VAL A 84 -7.56 2.59 3.85
CA VAL A 84 -7.06 2.42 5.22
C VAL A 84 -7.55 1.11 5.82
N GLY A 85 -8.86 0.84 5.73
CA GLY A 85 -9.44 -0.37 6.32
C GLY A 85 -8.90 -1.65 5.68
N SER A 86 -8.72 -1.65 4.36
CA SER A 86 -8.24 -2.81 3.62
C SER A 86 -6.74 -3.04 3.83
N LEU A 87 -5.91 -2.00 3.89
CA LEU A 87 -4.47 -2.12 4.18
C LEU A 87 -4.23 -2.68 5.59
N HIS A 88 -4.88 -2.13 6.62
CA HIS A 88 -4.73 -2.69 7.98
C HIS A 88 -5.13 -4.16 8.06
N GLY A 89 -6.22 -4.54 7.38
CA GLY A 89 -6.66 -5.94 7.33
C GLY A 89 -5.68 -6.85 6.57
N HIS A 90 -5.11 -6.35 5.49
CA HIS A 90 -4.16 -7.05 4.62
C HIS A 90 -2.82 -7.26 5.32
N HIS A 91 -2.15 -6.19 5.77
CA HIS A 91 -0.87 -6.30 6.50
C HIS A 91 -1.03 -7.11 7.79
N GLY A 92 -2.13 -6.90 8.53
CA GLY A 92 -2.40 -7.68 9.73
C GLY A 92 -2.52 -9.18 9.44
N TRP A 93 -3.12 -9.57 8.31
CA TRP A 93 -3.15 -10.96 7.87
C TRP A 93 -1.76 -11.44 7.41
N GLU A 94 -0.96 -10.59 6.78
CA GLU A 94 0.38 -10.93 6.32
C GLU A 94 1.31 -11.26 7.47
N ASP A 95 1.46 -10.33 8.40
CA ASP A 95 2.36 -10.42 9.56
C ASP A 95 2.03 -11.65 10.42
N HIS A 96 0.75 -11.92 10.64
CA HIS A 96 0.32 -12.95 11.59
C HIS A 96 0.10 -14.33 10.97
N SER A 97 0.03 -14.43 9.65
CA SER A 97 -0.37 -15.69 9.00
C SER A 97 0.37 -15.95 7.69
N TYR A 98 0.54 -14.95 6.84
CA TYR A 98 1.13 -15.18 5.53
C TYR A 98 2.64 -15.33 5.57
N PHE A 99 3.33 -14.33 6.12
CA PHE A 99 4.78 -14.29 6.22
C PHE A 99 5.36 -15.41 7.09
N PRO A 100 4.72 -15.83 8.21
CA PRO A 100 5.18 -17.00 8.96
C PRO A 100 5.22 -18.30 8.13
N GLU A 101 4.31 -18.49 7.17
CA GLU A 101 4.35 -19.65 6.26
C GLU A 101 5.59 -19.59 5.35
N LEU A 102 5.92 -18.41 4.82
CA LEU A 102 7.06 -18.22 3.92
C LEU A 102 8.39 -18.35 4.67
N SER A 103 8.51 -17.72 5.84
CA SER A 103 9.68 -17.82 6.71
C SER A 103 9.97 -19.28 7.10
N ALA A 104 8.93 -20.04 7.48
CA ALA A 104 9.07 -21.46 7.82
C ALA A 104 9.53 -22.32 6.63
N ALA A 105 9.15 -21.97 5.41
CA ALA A 105 9.55 -22.67 4.20
C ALA A 105 10.96 -22.29 3.72
N ASP A 106 11.35 -21.02 3.88
CA ASP A 106 12.62 -20.49 3.39
C ASP A 106 13.21 -19.40 4.31
N PRO A 107 14.14 -19.74 5.23
CA PRO A 107 14.72 -18.77 6.18
C PRO A 107 15.50 -17.63 5.53
N ARG A 108 15.79 -17.69 4.22
CA ARG A 108 16.37 -16.55 3.49
C ARG A 108 15.38 -15.37 3.38
N PHE A 109 14.10 -15.63 3.59
CA PHE A 109 13.02 -14.63 3.61
C PHE A 109 13.19 -13.63 4.75
N ASP A 110 13.70 -14.06 5.91
CA ASP A 110 13.64 -13.31 7.17
C ASP A 110 14.32 -11.94 7.09
N ALA A 111 15.43 -11.82 6.36
CA ALA A 111 16.12 -10.54 6.19
C ALA A 111 15.32 -9.52 5.36
N GLY A 112 14.56 -9.99 4.37
CA GLY A 112 13.63 -9.14 3.62
C GLY A 112 12.35 -8.87 4.41
N LEU A 113 11.89 -9.84 5.19
CA LEU A 113 10.73 -9.71 6.06
C LEU A 113 10.91 -8.61 7.11
N GLU A 114 12.05 -8.52 7.78
CA GLU A 114 12.33 -7.46 8.76
C GLU A 114 12.16 -6.06 8.15
N LEU A 115 12.54 -5.90 6.88
CA LEU A 115 12.37 -4.65 6.14
C LEU A 115 10.90 -4.39 5.77
N LEU A 116 10.14 -5.43 5.40
CA LEU A 116 8.70 -5.31 5.10
C LEU A 116 7.86 -5.02 6.36
N GLU A 117 8.17 -5.65 7.49
CA GLU A 117 7.50 -5.37 8.77
C GLU A 117 7.77 -3.94 9.25
N GLN A 118 8.99 -3.43 9.05
CA GLN A 118 9.29 -2.01 9.31
C GLN A 118 8.52 -1.09 8.35
N ASP A 119 8.39 -1.48 7.07
CA ASP A 119 7.56 -0.74 6.12
C ASP A 119 6.08 -0.70 6.57
N HIS A 120 5.52 -1.81 7.07
CA HIS A 120 4.16 -1.82 7.61
C HIS A 120 4.00 -0.81 8.76
N ALA A 121 4.93 -0.82 9.72
CA ALA A 121 4.91 0.10 10.86
C ALA A 121 5.07 1.58 10.46
N ASP A 122 5.85 1.87 9.41
CA ASP A 122 6.02 3.22 8.88
C ASP A 122 4.76 3.67 8.13
N LEU A 123 4.17 2.80 7.31
CA LEU A 123 2.95 3.09 6.55
C LEU A 123 1.76 3.34 7.48
N ASP A 124 1.62 2.57 8.56
CA ASP A 124 0.55 2.78 9.57
C ASP A 124 0.56 4.21 10.14
N GLN A 125 1.74 4.81 10.34
CA GLN A 125 1.84 6.19 10.81
C GLN A 125 1.30 7.20 9.80
N VAL A 126 1.52 6.93 8.50
CA VAL A 126 1.00 7.77 7.41
C VAL A 126 -0.51 7.57 7.24
N LEU A 127 -0.99 6.32 7.35
CA LEU A 127 -2.42 5.96 7.30
C LEU A 127 -3.21 6.62 8.44
N ASP A 128 -2.64 6.64 9.65
CA ASP A 128 -3.22 7.34 10.80
C ASP A 128 -3.32 8.85 10.55
N ASP A 129 -2.30 9.43 9.93
CA ASP A 129 -2.26 10.86 9.64
C ASP A 129 -3.26 11.28 8.56
N ILE A 130 -3.33 10.56 7.43
CA ILE A 130 -4.34 10.83 6.41
C ILE A 130 -5.75 10.60 6.96
N THR A 131 -5.96 9.60 7.82
CA THR A 131 -7.26 9.33 8.45
C THR A 131 -7.73 10.52 9.28
N ARG A 132 -6.85 11.10 10.11
CA ARG A 132 -7.19 12.31 10.90
C ARG A 132 -7.54 13.49 9.99
N LYS A 133 -6.72 13.75 8.97
CA LYS A 133 -6.91 14.89 8.05
C LYS A 133 -8.18 14.72 7.21
N ALA A 134 -8.40 13.55 6.64
CA ALA A 134 -9.60 13.23 5.86
C ALA A 134 -10.88 13.39 6.68
N ASN A 135 -10.90 12.89 7.91
CA ASN A 135 -12.05 13.07 8.80
C ASN A 135 -12.33 14.55 9.13
N ARG A 136 -11.28 15.38 9.23
CA ARG A 136 -11.45 16.83 9.41
C ARG A 136 -12.04 17.48 8.17
N VAL A 137 -11.55 17.16 6.97
CA VAL A 137 -12.12 17.63 5.70
C VAL A 137 -13.61 17.26 5.60
N ILE A 138 -13.94 15.99 5.81
CA ILE A 138 -15.32 15.47 5.70
C ILE A 138 -16.26 16.19 6.68
N LYS A 139 -15.79 16.47 7.90
CA LYS A 139 -16.57 17.22 8.88
C LYS A 139 -16.76 18.67 8.47
N LEU A 140 -15.68 19.33 8.04
CA LEU A 140 -15.67 20.76 7.72
C LEU A 140 -16.38 21.08 6.41
N SER A 141 -16.46 20.14 5.46
CA SER A 141 -17.13 20.37 4.16
C SER A 141 -18.60 20.79 4.29
N THR A 142 -19.23 20.55 5.45
CA THR A 142 -20.61 20.95 5.76
C THR A 142 -20.71 22.11 6.75
N LEU A 143 -19.60 22.55 7.34
CA LEU A 143 -19.57 23.53 8.43
C LEU A 143 -18.81 24.81 8.05
N ASP A 144 -17.67 24.67 7.37
CA ASP A 144 -16.79 25.77 6.97
C ASP A 144 -15.98 25.34 5.73
N GLU A 145 -16.43 25.77 4.56
CA GLU A 145 -15.81 25.47 3.28
C GLU A 145 -14.37 26.00 3.18
N THR A 146 -14.09 27.17 3.75
CA THR A 146 -12.75 27.77 3.69
C THR A 146 -11.77 26.93 4.49
N GLN A 147 -12.13 26.58 5.73
CA GLN A 147 -11.30 25.72 6.57
C GLN A 147 -11.17 24.30 6.01
N ALA A 148 -12.22 23.77 5.38
CA ALA A 148 -12.14 22.48 4.71
C ALA A 148 -11.08 22.47 3.60
N MET A 149 -11.04 23.51 2.76
CA MET A 149 -10.05 23.63 1.68
C MET A 149 -8.62 23.78 2.19
N GLU A 150 -8.38 24.41 3.35
CA GLU A 150 -7.07 24.42 4.00
C GLU A 150 -6.64 23.00 4.40
N GLU A 151 -7.54 22.22 5.00
CA GLU A 151 -7.25 20.83 5.39
C GLU A 151 -7.08 19.91 4.16
N VAL A 152 -7.77 20.16 3.05
CA VAL A 152 -7.52 19.46 1.77
C VAL A 152 -6.07 19.62 1.34
N GLY A 153 -5.51 20.83 1.45
CA GLY A 153 -4.10 21.09 1.16
C GLY A 153 -3.14 20.26 2.03
N ALA A 154 -3.55 19.87 3.24
CA ALA A 154 -2.77 19.00 4.13
C ALA A 154 -2.94 17.51 3.85
N VAL A 155 -4.02 17.10 3.16
CA VAL A 155 -4.27 15.72 2.73
C VAL A 155 -3.34 15.33 1.57
N LEU A 156 -3.11 16.24 0.61
CA LEU A 156 -2.36 15.93 -0.61
C LEU A 156 -0.96 15.33 -0.33
N PRO A 157 -0.11 15.91 0.53
CA PRO A 157 1.22 15.33 0.81
C PRO A 157 1.15 13.94 1.46
N ALA A 158 0.09 13.64 2.23
CA ALA A 158 -0.09 12.32 2.83
C ALA A 158 -0.55 11.30 1.76
N ALA A 159 -1.42 11.71 0.84
CA ALA A 159 -1.85 10.87 -0.29
C ALA A 159 -0.68 10.53 -1.23
N GLU A 160 0.14 11.53 -1.59
CA GLU A 160 1.37 11.35 -2.37
C GLU A 160 2.36 10.42 -1.67
N ALA A 161 2.53 10.58 -0.35
CA ALA A 161 3.41 9.73 0.43
C ALA A 161 2.93 8.26 0.43
N ILE A 162 1.64 8.01 0.63
CA ILE A 162 1.06 6.66 0.61
C ILE A 162 1.23 6.01 -0.77
N GLU A 163 0.94 6.72 -1.85
CA GLU A 163 1.07 6.17 -3.20
C GLU A 163 2.53 5.80 -3.52
N ALA A 164 3.47 6.70 -3.26
CA ALA A 164 4.90 6.43 -3.46
C ALA A 164 5.39 5.28 -2.57
N PHE A 165 4.90 5.21 -1.34
CA PHE A 165 5.23 4.14 -0.41
C PHE A 165 4.74 2.78 -0.92
N LEU A 166 3.46 2.68 -1.27
CA LEU A 166 2.84 1.45 -1.73
C LEU A 166 3.49 0.95 -3.01
N GLU A 167 3.89 1.84 -3.93
CA GLU A 167 4.56 1.41 -5.16
C GLU A 167 5.87 0.67 -4.86
N ARG A 168 6.71 1.21 -3.96
CA ARG A 168 7.96 0.57 -3.51
C ARG A 168 7.68 -0.69 -2.70
N HIS A 169 6.90 -0.56 -1.65
CA HIS A 169 6.67 -1.61 -0.66
C HIS A 169 6.09 -2.87 -1.31
N LEU A 170 5.01 -2.71 -2.09
CA LEU A 170 4.35 -3.85 -2.73
C LEU A 170 5.25 -4.46 -3.81
N ALA A 171 6.08 -3.68 -4.51
CA ALA A 171 7.02 -4.26 -5.48
C ALA A 171 8.07 -5.15 -4.81
N ASP A 172 8.67 -4.68 -3.71
CA ASP A 172 9.65 -5.43 -2.94
C ASP A 172 9.05 -6.70 -2.33
N GLU A 173 7.84 -6.60 -1.78
CA GLU A 173 7.12 -7.72 -1.20
C GLU A 173 6.78 -8.80 -2.25
N GLU A 174 6.26 -8.39 -3.40
CA GLU A 174 5.93 -9.29 -4.51
C GLU A 174 7.16 -10.05 -5.01
N GLU A 175 8.28 -9.33 -5.20
CA GLU A 175 9.54 -9.89 -5.67
C GLU A 175 10.24 -10.79 -4.63
N LEU A 176 9.92 -10.62 -3.35
CA LEU A 176 10.42 -11.47 -2.27
C LEU A 176 9.55 -12.72 -2.09
N ALA A 177 8.23 -12.54 -1.97
CA ALA A 177 7.30 -13.60 -1.58
C ALA A 177 6.94 -14.56 -2.73
N VAL A 178 6.65 -14.04 -3.92
CA VAL A 178 6.16 -14.89 -5.03
C VAL A 178 7.19 -15.95 -5.44
N PRO A 179 8.49 -15.63 -5.63
CA PRO A 179 9.48 -16.65 -5.94
C PRO A 179 9.56 -17.80 -4.93
N ILE A 180 9.40 -17.51 -3.62
CA ILE A 180 9.36 -18.53 -2.56
C ILE A 180 8.14 -19.44 -2.72
N ILE A 181 6.96 -18.87 -2.94
CA ILE A 181 5.72 -19.62 -3.18
C ILE A 181 5.88 -20.56 -4.37
N LEU A 182 6.47 -20.05 -5.47
CA LEU A 182 6.69 -20.83 -6.67
C LEU A 182 7.71 -21.96 -6.42
N HIS A 183 8.81 -21.66 -5.74
CA HIS A 183 9.88 -22.61 -5.46
C HIS A 183 9.39 -23.79 -4.61
N HIS A 184 8.67 -23.49 -3.52
CA HIS A 184 8.22 -24.48 -2.53
C HIS A 184 6.80 -25.02 -2.79
N ARG A 185 6.13 -24.55 -3.86
CA ARG A 185 4.76 -24.94 -4.22
C ARG A 185 3.74 -24.67 -3.09
N LEU A 186 3.90 -23.55 -2.40
CA LEU A 186 3.00 -23.15 -1.32
C LEU A 186 1.65 -22.69 -1.88
N ARG A 187 0.67 -22.56 -0.97
CA ARG A 187 -0.68 -22.06 -1.28
C ARG A 187 -1.47 -22.85 -2.34
N GLY A 188 -1.21 -24.17 -2.39
CA GLY A 188 -2.05 -25.16 -3.06
C GLY A 188 -3.42 -25.37 -2.42
#